data_AF-A0AB37QM22-F1
#
_entry.id   AF-A0AB37QM22-F1
#
_cell.length_a   1.000
_cell.length_b   1.000
_cell.length_c   1.000
_cell.angle_alpha   90.00
_cell.angle_beta   90.00
_cell.angle_gamma   90.00
#
_symmetry.space_group_name_H-M   'P 1'
#
loop_
_entity.id
_entity.type
_entity.pdbx_description
1 polymer ?
#
loop_
_entity_poly.entity_id
_entity_poly.type
_entity_poly.pdbx_seq_one_letter_code
_entity_poly.pdbx_strand_id
1 'polypeptide(L)'
;MAISLIRALTASVTRNVSALKRDAKRLQKHSQLVFGTEYPLNVCQHAVAVARGFRSLADFENLTHRLGMNKEVPFWTIHGRSDTHQDVLDALYKLNLEYTENGPVVFTGKQIHSILPALVLFFEQMSLKKLPGLILVETEAPSIQDTFIFAGIQKLGVEEVLEGFRSLDLRDRNLPVSLSTDARWWAKAITDVLPKDVQATLQQSGWEAGLEISAYENAKSRCQVYNSKDFETIPFYSVKEAAFQLVLGKSWPLWISEDTAWRTSSIGVCPPELDKESKDIVLELIKVLDSRNFSLGVSSERESRWRPYIVIFSRNDPASEVLASVVRSYFSWRQSRDQRSPMLYVSDGTTPYAPRFIGFGDHTAVVNGLDSIPMGEGPGEFFGYKNALKVVGTSDGLQYMGKRVPWV
;
A
#
# COMPACT_ATOMS: atom_id res chain seq x y z
N MET A 1 0.36 -30.77 -21.54
CA MET A 1 1.64 -30.92 -22.29
C MET A 1 2.20 -29.59 -22.84
N ALA A 2 1.40 -28.56 -23.14
CA ALA A 2 1.92 -27.28 -23.68
C ALA A 2 2.67 -26.42 -22.63
N ILE A 3 2.19 -26.36 -21.39
CA ILE A 3 2.77 -25.50 -20.33
C ILE A 3 4.17 -25.96 -19.91
N SER A 4 4.44 -27.27 -19.86
CA SER A 4 5.76 -27.81 -19.53
C SER A 4 6.80 -27.47 -20.61
N LEU A 5 6.38 -27.43 -21.87
CA LEU A 5 7.24 -27.11 -23.01
C LEU A 5 7.52 -25.60 -23.07
N ILE A 6 6.51 -24.76 -22.81
CA ILE A 6 6.70 -23.31 -22.64
C ILE A 6 7.61 -23.01 -21.45
N ARG A 7 7.41 -23.63 -20.28
CA ARG A 7 8.31 -23.48 -19.12
C ARG A 7 9.73 -23.93 -19.43
N ALA A 8 9.92 -25.05 -20.12
CA ALA A 8 11.25 -25.52 -20.52
C ALA A 8 11.93 -24.57 -21.54
N LEU A 9 11.16 -24.02 -22.48
CA LEU A 9 11.65 -23.01 -23.43
C LEU A 9 12.02 -21.72 -22.70
N THR A 10 11.15 -21.19 -21.85
CA THR A 10 11.43 -19.98 -21.05
C THR A 10 12.64 -20.19 -20.14
N ALA A 11 12.79 -21.36 -19.50
CA ALA A 11 13.96 -21.71 -18.70
C ALA A 11 15.26 -21.81 -19.54
N SER A 12 15.16 -22.33 -20.76
CA SER A 12 16.28 -22.40 -21.70
C SER A 12 16.70 -21.01 -22.18
N VAL A 13 15.73 -20.16 -22.54
CA VAL A 13 15.97 -18.81 -23.02
C VAL A 13 16.52 -17.92 -21.87
N THR A 14 15.99 -18.02 -20.66
CA THR A 14 16.50 -17.30 -19.47
C THR A 14 17.93 -17.71 -19.10
N ARG A 15 18.27 -19.01 -19.21
CA ARG A 15 19.66 -19.49 -19.05
C ARG A 15 20.58 -18.93 -20.12
N ASN A 16 20.14 -18.90 -21.38
CA ASN A 16 20.91 -18.33 -22.48
C ASN A 16 21.15 -16.83 -22.32
N VAL A 17 20.13 -16.07 -21.92
CA VAL A 17 20.26 -14.63 -21.59
C VAL A 17 21.25 -14.41 -20.44
N SER A 18 21.17 -15.23 -19.39
CA SER A 18 22.07 -15.14 -18.23
C SER A 18 23.51 -15.52 -18.58
N ALA A 19 23.70 -16.50 -19.47
CA ALA A 19 25.01 -16.86 -19.99
C ALA A 19 25.60 -15.72 -20.84
N LEU A 20 24.81 -15.11 -21.71
CA LEU A 20 25.22 -13.96 -22.53
C LEU A 20 25.70 -12.78 -21.68
N LYS A 21 24.93 -12.41 -20.63
CA LYS A 21 25.33 -11.33 -19.70
C LYS A 21 26.64 -11.66 -18.96
N ARG A 22 26.89 -12.93 -18.63
CA ARG A 22 28.15 -13.37 -17.99
C ARG A 22 29.32 -13.37 -18.97
N ASP A 23 29.11 -13.87 -20.19
CA ASP A 23 30.12 -13.91 -21.25
C ASP A 23 30.53 -12.49 -21.64
N ALA A 24 29.59 -11.55 -21.74
CA ALA A 24 29.87 -10.14 -22.00
C ALA A 24 30.72 -9.48 -20.90
N LYS A 25 30.44 -9.78 -19.62
CA LYS A 25 31.29 -9.31 -18.50
C LYS A 25 32.69 -9.92 -18.52
N ARG A 26 32.79 -11.21 -18.87
CA ARG A 26 34.08 -11.90 -19.01
C ARG A 26 34.89 -11.33 -20.18
N LEU A 27 34.22 -11.03 -21.28
CA LEU A 27 34.82 -10.39 -22.45
C LEU A 27 35.30 -8.97 -22.13
N GLN A 28 34.50 -8.17 -21.40
CA GLN A 28 34.92 -6.84 -20.93
C GLN A 28 36.21 -6.93 -20.09
N LYS A 29 36.24 -7.85 -19.11
CA LYS A 29 37.40 -8.05 -18.22
C LYS A 29 38.67 -8.48 -18.96
N HIS A 30 38.54 -9.13 -20.12
CA HIS A 30 39.66 -9.58 -20.94
C HIS A 30 39.76 -8.82 -22.27
N SER A 31 39.08 -7.68 -22.41
CA SER A 31 38.98 -6.96 -23.67
C SER A 31 40.35 -6.52 -24.19
N GLN A 32 41.24 -6.10 -23.30
CA GLN A 32 42.62 -5.76 -23.65
C GLN A 32 43.41 -6.96 -24.19
N LEU A 33 43.18 -8.17 -23.68
CA LEU A 33 43.84 -9.40 -24.16
C LEU A 33 43.28 -9.87 -25.51
N VAL A 34 41.97 -9.68 -25.73
CA VAL A 34 41.29 -10.19 -26.93
C VAL A 34 41.35 -9.21 -28.09
N PHE A 35 41.26 -7.91 -27.81
CA PHE A 35 41.15 -6.85 -28.82
C PHE A 35 42.33 -5.86 -28.79
N GLY A 36 43.31 -6.07 -27.92
CA GLY A 36 44.47 -5.16 -27.75
C GLY A 36 44.14 -3.82 -27.09
N THR A 37 42.87 -3.56 -26.76
CA THR A 37 42.35 -2.31 -26.20
C THR A 37 41.19 -2.58 -25.25
N GLU A 38 41.02 -1.76 -24.22
CA GLU A 38 39.89 -1.89 -23.30
C GLU A 38 38.60 -1.36 -23.95
N TYR A 39 37.55 -2.19 -23.92
CA TYR A 39 36.24 -1.81 -24.43
C TYR A 39 35.20 -1.69 -23.29
N PRO A 40 34.27 -0.73 -23.39
CA PRO A 40 33.20 -0.59 -22.41
C PRO A 40 32.20 -1.75 -22.51
N LEU A 41 31.52 -2.05 -21.38
CA LEU A 41 30.61 -3.19 -21.27
C LEU A 41 29.55 -3.25 -22.38
N ASN A 42 28.97 -2.12 -22.78
CA ASN A 42 27.94 -2.07 -23.82
C ASN A 42 28.45 -2.57 -25.18
N VAL A 43 29.71 -2.27 -25.54
CA VAL A 43 30.32 -2.75 -26.79
C VAL A 43 30.55 -4.26 -26.72
N CYS A 44 31.02 -4.77 -25.57
CA CYS A 44 31.17 -6.21 -25.36
C CYS A 44 29.81 -6.94 -25.36
N GLN A 45 28.76 -6.36 -24.78
CA GLN A 45 27.41 -6.91 -24.81
C GLN A 45 26.87 -6.98 -26.24
N HIS A 46 27.08 -5.93 -27.04
CA HIS A 46 26.69 -5.92 -28.45
C HIS A 46 27.43 -7.00 -29.25
N ALA A 47 28.75 -7.12 -29.06
CA ALA A 47 29.55 -8.14 -29.72
C ALA A 47 29.10 -9.57 -29.38
N VAL A 48 28.83 -9.86 -28.11
CA VAL A 48 28.35 -11.19 -27.70
C VAL A 48 26.91 -11.44 -28.16
N ALA A 49 26.05 -10.41 -28.19
CA ALA A 49 24.69 -10.54 -28.74
C ALA A 49 24.71 -10.90 -30.23
N VAL A 50 25.50 -10.19 -31.04
CA VAL A 50 25.65 -10.51 -32.47
C VAL A 50 26.26 -11.90 -32.67
N ALA A 51 27.29 -12.27 -31.90
CA ALA A 51 27.91 -13.59 -31.98
C ALA A 51 26.95 -14.74 -31.62
N ARG A 52 25.91 -14.48 -30.82
CA ARG A 52 24.87 -15.44 -30.44
C ARG A 52 23.66 -15.44 -31.40
N GLY A 53 23.72 -14.67 -32.49
CA GLY A 53 22.71 -14.67 -33.55
C GLY A 53 21.60 -13.61 -33.41
N PHE A 54 21.73 -12.66 -32.48
CA PHE A 54 20.84 -11.49 -32.44
C PHE A 54 21.27 -10.46 -33.49
N ARG A 55 20.32 -9.74 -34.11
CA ARG A 55 20.68 -8.71 -35.13
C ARG A 55 21.28 -7.47 -34.48
N SER A 56 20.94 -7.20 -33.22
CA SER A 56 21.42 -6.05 -32.46
C SER A 56 21.35 -6.30 -30.95
N LEU A 57 22.03 -5.46 -30.17
CA LEU A 57 21.86 -5.41 -28.71
C LEU A 57 20.42 -5.08 -28.32
N ALA A 58 19.73 -4.22 -29.08
CA ALA A 58 18.34 -3.86 -28.83
C ALA A 58 17.39 -5.06 -28.96
N ASP A 59 17.64 -5.99 -29.88
CA ASP A 59 16.84 -7.22 -29.99
C ASP A 59 17.04 -8.14 -28.78
N PHE A 60 18.28 -8.22 -28.28
CA PHE A 60 18.59 -8.92 -27.05
C PHE A 60 17.91 -8.25 -25.84
N GLU A 61 17.98 -6.92 -25.73
CA GLU A 61 17.33 -6.16 -24.67
C GLU A 61 15.81 -6.31 -24.71
N ASN A 62 15.19 -6.24 -25.88
CA ASN A 62 13.76 -6.49 -26.09
C ASN A 62 13.36 -7.91 -25.67
N LEU A 63 14.18 -8.91 -26.01
CA LEU A 63 13.97 -10.29 -25.56
C LEU A 63 14.11 -10.39 -24.03
N THR A 64 15.12 -9.76 -23.44
CA THR A 64 15.25 -9.72 -21.97
C THR A 64 14.09 -8.99 -21.29
N HIS A 65 13.54 -7.94 -21.91
CA HIS A 65 12.38 -7.21 -21.44
C HIS A 65 11.11 -8.07 -21.50
N ARG A 66 10.90 -8.80 -22.60
CA ARG A 66 9.77 -9.76 -22.73
C ARG A 66 9.86 -10.93 -21.76
N LEU A 67 11.07 -11.30 -21.35
CA LEU A 67 11.32 -12.37 -20.38
C LEU A 67 11.36 -11.88 -18.92
N GLY A 68 11.14 -10.58 -18.66
CA GLY A 68 11.22 -10.01 -17.31
C GLY A 68 12.60 -10.06 -16.67
N MET A 69 13.66 -10.16 -17.49
CA MET A 69 15.05 -10.24 -17.03
C MET A 69 15.75 -8.88 -16.99
N ASN A 70 15.00 -7.80 -17.16
CA ASN A 70 15.50 -6.46 -16.95
C ASN A 70 15.54 -6.16 -15.45
N LYS A 71 16.75 -6.11 -14.88
CA LYS A 71 16.97 -5.85 -13.45
C LYS A 71 16.74 -4.38 -13.06
N GLU A 72 16.61 -3.49 -14.05
CA GLU A 72 16.37 -2.07 -13.82
C GLU A 72 14.88 -1.77 -13.57
N VAL A 73 14.03 -2.73 -13.89
CA VAL A 73 12.59 -2.62 -13.82
C VAL A 73 12.10 -3.31 -12.53
N PRO A 74 11.14 -2.72 -11.79
CA PRO A 74 10.64 -3.35 -10.56
C PRO A 74 10.05 -4.74 -10.83
N PHE A 75 10.21 -5.66 -9.86
CA PHE A 75 9.78 -7.07 -10.02
C PHE A 75 8.27 -7.23 -10.28
N TRP A 76 7.46 -6.24 -9.91
CA TRP A 76 6.02 -6.20 -10.12
C TRP A 76 5.61 -5.68 -11.49
N THR A 77 6.56 -5.48 -12.41
CA THR A 77 6.25 -5.04 -13.76
C THR A 77 5.71 -6.20 -14.57
N ILE A 78 4.59 -5.95 -15.26
CA ILE A 78 3.92 -6.96 -16.07
C ILE A 78 4.68 -7.11 -17.38
N HIS A 79 5.38 -8.24 -17.54
CA HIS A 79 6.11 -8.59 -18.76
C HIS A 79 5.31 -9.50 -19.70
N GLY A 80 4.31 -10.19 -19.16
CA GLY A 80 3.38 -11.04 -19.88
C GLY A 80 2.08 -11.17 -19.09
N ARG A 81 0.99 -11.41 -19.81
CA ARG A 81 -0.36 -11.59 -19.25
C ARG A 81 -0.82 -13.00 -19.52
N SER A 82 -1.52 -13.61 -18.56
CA SER A 82 -2.32 -14.80 -18.82
C SER A 82 -3.54 -14.43 -19.66
N ASP A 83 -4.16 -15.42 -20.32
CA ASP A 83 -5.39 -15.21 -21.10
C ASP A 83 -6.45 -14.53 -20.22
N THR A 84 -6.69 -15.08 -19.02
CA THR A 84 -7.58 -14.49 -18.00
C THR A 84 -7.27 -13.03 -17.68
N HIS A 85 -6.00 -12.67 -17.53
CA HIS A 85 -5.61 -11.28 -17.26
C HIS A 85 -5.95 -10.40 -18.45
N GLN A 86 -5.61 -10.82 -19.67
CA GLN A 86 -5.88 -10.08 -20.89
C GLN A 86 -7.38 -9.88 -21.14
N ASP A 87 -8.19 -10.92 -20.92
CA ASP A 87 -9.65 -10.87 -21.12
C ASP A 87 -10.31 -9.87 -20.15
N VAL A 88 -9.88 -9.88 -18.88
CA VAL A 88 -10.35 -8.92 -17.87
C VAL A 88 -9.88 -7.50 -18.19
N LEU A 89 -8.63 -7.35 -18.64
CA LEU A 89 -8.08 -6.05 -19.02
C LEU A 89 -8.82 -5.44 -20.22
N ASP A 90 -9.13 -6.25 -21.23
CA ASP A 90 -9.93 -5.83 -22.38
C ASP A 90 -11.34 -5.41 -21.95
N ALA A 91 -11.92 -6.08 -20.95
CA ALA A 91 -13.20 -5.69 -20.37
C ALA A 91 -13.12 -4.34 -19.64
N LEU A 92 -12.06 -4.12 -18.84
CA LEU A 92 -11.82 -2.85 -18.16
C LEU A 92 -11.62 -1.70 -19.16
N TYR A 93 -10.85 -1.91 -20.24
CA TYR A 93 -10.66 -0.92 -21.29
C TYR A 93 -11.95 -0.61 -22.05
N LYS A 94 -12.77 -1.62 -22.38
CA LYS A 94 -14.09 -1.37 -22.99
C LYS A 94 -15.01 -0.56 -22.09
N LEU A 95 -14.81 -0.60 -20.77
CA LEU A 95 -15.53 0.22 -19.80
C LEU A 95 -14.88 1.59 -19.54
N ASN A 96 -13.75 1.90 -20.18
CA ASN A 96 -12.94 3.12 -19.98
C ASN A 96 -12.56 3.34 -18.50
N LEU A 97 -12.21 2.27 -17.80
CA LEU A 97 -11.84 2.31 -16.38
C LEU A 97 -10.33 2.56 -16.21
N GLU A 98 -9.97 3.79 -15.86
CA GLU A 98 -8.60 4.19 -15.50
C GLU A 98 -8.53 4.88 -14.12
N TYR A 99 -7.49 4.58 -13.33
CA TYR A 99 -7.28 5.16 -11.98
C TYR A 99 -7.01 6.68 -12.02
N THR A 100 -6.29 7.15 -13.04
CA THR A 100 -5.83 8.55 -13.14
C THR A 100 -6.96 9.52 -13.47
N GLU A 101 -7.98 9.06 -14.19
CA GLU A 101 -9.10 9.90 -14.63
C GLU A 101 -10.35 9.73 -13.77
N ASN A 102 -10.64 8.49 -13.32
CA ASN A 102 -11.91 8.19 -12.65
C ASN A 102 -11.89 8.39 -11.13
N GLY A 103 -10.72 8.67 -10.55
CA GLY A 103 -10.54 8.69 -9.11
C GLY A 103 -10.78 7.29 -8.52
N PRO A 104 -11.44 7.15 -7.37
CA PRO A 104 -11.60 5.86 -6.74
C PRO A 104 -12.66 4.99 -7.42
N VAL A 105 -12.33 3.71 -7.57
CA VAL A 105 -13.20 2.70 -8.22
C VAL A 105 -13.70 1.71 -7.18
N VAL A 106 -15.01 1.51 -7.12
CA VAL A 106 -15.65 0.63 -6.14
C VAL A 106 -16.33 -0.50 -6.87
N PHE A 107 -15.80 -1.71 -6.67
CA PHE A 107 -16.38 -2.95 -7.16
C PHE A 107 -17.41 -3.46 -6.15
N THR A 108 -18.64 -3.58 -6.62
CA THR A 108 -19.86 -3.92 -5.89
C THR A 108 -20.39 -5.28 -6.33
N GLY A 109 -21.25 -5.88 -5.53
CA GLY A 109 -21.72 -7.26 -5.67
C GLY A 109 -20.80 -8.27 -5.00
N LYS A 110 -20.90 -9.55 -5.37
CA LYS A 110 -20.15 -10.63 -4.71
C LYS A 110 -18.64 -10.42 -4.84
N GLN A 111 -17.91 -10.47 -3.72
CA GLN A 111 -16.46 -10.25 -3.67
C GLN A 111 -15.69 -11.20 -4.60
N ILE A 112 -16.14 -12.45 -4.71
CA ILE A 112 -15.52 -13.48 -5.58
C ILE A 112 -15.49 -13.08 -7.06
N HIS A 113 -16.46 -12.28 -7.52
CA HIS A 113 -16.52 -11.74 -8.89
C HIS A 113 -15.95 -10.32 -8.98
N SER A 114 -15.67 -9.66 -7.86
CA SER A 114 -15.16 -8.29 -7.86
C SER A 114 -13.64 -8.24 -7.67
N ILE A 115 -13.05 -9.29 -7.12
CA ILE A 115 -11.64 -9.33 -6.78
C ILE A 115 -10.71 -9.39 -8.00
N LEU A 116 -11.07 -10.18 -9.01
CA LEU A 116 -10.27 -10.38 -10.22
C LEU A 116 -10.04 -9.09 -11.01
N PRO A 117 -11.08 -8.32 -11.39
CA PRO A 117 -10.91 -7.05 -12.08
C PRO A 117 -10.18 -6.00 -11.24
N ALA A 118 -10.40 -6.00 -9.91
CA ALA A 118 -9.71 -5.07 -9.03
C ALA A 118 -8.20 -5.36 -8.94
N LEU A 119 -7.81 -6.64 -8.90
CA LEU A 119 -6.40 -7.06 -8.94
C LEU A 119 -5.73 -6.72 -10.28
N VAL A 120 -6.39 -7.00 -11.40
CA VAL A 120 -5.88 -6.63 -12.74
C VAL A 120 -5.63 -5.13 -12.83
N LEU A 121 -6.64 -4.34 -12.44
CA LEU A 121 -6.52 -2.89 -12.44
C LEU A 121 -5.38 -2.40 -11.53
N PHE A 122 -5.26 -2.96 -10.33
CA PHE A 122 -4.18 -2.62 -9.39
C PHE A 122 -2.78 -2.94 -9.94
N PHE A 123 -2.56 -4.14 -10.47
CA PHE A 123 -1.25 -4.55 -10.99
C PHE A 123 -0.85 -3.78 -12.26
N GLU A 124 -1.80 -3.54 -13.17
CA GLU A 124 -1.55 -2.71 -14.35
C GLU A 124 -1.14 -1.30 -13.96
N GLN A 125 -1.77 -0.71 -12.94
CA GLN A 125 -1.42 0.61 -12.43
C GLN A 125 -0.04 0.62 -11.75
N MET A 126 0.30 -0.42 -10.99
CA MET A 126 1.64 -0.55 -10.39
C MET A 126 2.74 -0.65 -11.45
N SER A 127 2.49 -1.45 -12.48
CA SER A 127 3.39 -1.66 -13.61
C SER A 127 3.57 -0.37 -14.42
N LEU A 128 2.48 0.32 -14.74
CA LEU A 128 2.48 1.58 -15.49
C LEU A 128 3.23 2.69 -14.75
N LYS A 129 2.91 2.91 -13.47
CA LYS A 129 3.52 3.98 -12.66
C LYS A 129 4.93 3.65 -12.19
N LYS A 130 5.33 2.37 -12.22
CA LYS A 130 6.59 1.86 -11.62
C LYS A 130 6.73 2.23 -10.13
N LEU A 131 5.60 2.28 -9.43
CA LEU A 131 5.52 2.59 -8.00
C LEU A 131 5.06 1.34 -7.23
N PRO A 132 5.57 1.11 -6.00
CA PRO A 132 5.09 0.03 -5.16
C PRO A 132 3.65 0.33 -4.72
N GLY A 133 2.77 -0.65 -4.84
CA GLY A 133 1.38 -0.54 -4.39
C GLY A 133 1.15 -1.10 -2.99
N LEU A 134 -0.03 -0.82 -2.45
CA LEU A 134 -0.50 -1.30 -1.15
C LEU A 134 -1.83 -2.04 -1.30
N ILE A 135 -1.88 -3.28 -0.84
CA ILE A 135 -3.11 -4.05 -0.66
C ILE A 135 -3.47 -4.06 0.83
N LEU A 136 -4.66 -3.58 1.16
CA LEU A 136 -5.25 -3.61 2.49
C LEU A 136 -6.35 -4.67 2.50
N VAL A 137 -6.22 -5.68 3.36
CA VAL A 137 -7.16 -6.79 3.49
C VAL A 137 -7.76 -6.74 4.88
N GLU A 138 -9.03 -6.35 4.96
CA GLU A 138 -9.81 -6.49 6.18
C GLU A 138 -10.41 -7.90 6.20
N THR A 139 -10.04 -8.68 7.22
CA THR A 139 -10.40 -10.09 7.30
C THR A 139 -10.30 -10.70 8.69
N GLU A 140 -11.16 -11.70 8.94
CA GLU A 140 -11.06 -12.64 10.07
C GLU A 140 -10.29 -13.92 9.73
N ALA A 141 -9.97 -14.14 8.46
CA ALA A 141 -9.25 -15.32 8.00
C ALA A 141 -7.84 -15.38 8.62
N PRO A 142 -7.34 -16.57 9.01
CA PRO A 142 -6.09 -16.68 9.74
C PRO A 142 -4.87 -16.36 8.88
N SER A 143 -4.96 -16.50 7.55
CA SER A 143 -3.85 -16.23 6.65
C SER A 143 -4.31 -15.61 5.34
N ILE A 144 -3.38 -15.01 4.59
CA ILE A 144 -3.69 -14.49 3.25
C ILE A 144 -4.18 -15.59 2.30
N GLN A 145 -3.73 -16.83 2.48
CA GLN A 145 -4.05 -17.96 1.60
C GLN A 145 -5.54 -18.29 1.61
N ASP A 146 -6.22 -17.96 2.70
CA ASP A 146 -7.64 -18.19 2.92
C ASP A 146 -8.53 -17.06 2.38
N THR A 147 -7.93 -15.99 1.84
CA THR A 147 -8.64 -14.80 1.39
C THR A 147 -8.95 -14.83 -0.12
N PHE A 148 -9.92 -14.01 -0.54
CA PHE A 148 -10.24 -13.83 -1.96
C PHE A 148 -9.06 -13.28 -2.78
N ILE A 149 -8.13 -12.54 -2.15
CA ILE A 149 -6.91 -12.04 -2.82
C ILE A 149 -6.08 -13.20 -3.35
N PHE A 150 -5.80 -14.20 -2.50
CA PHE A 150 -4.95 -15.32 -2.90
C PHE A 150 -5.60 -16.15 -4.01
N ALA A 151 -6.90 -16.43 -3.89
CA ALA A 151 -7.65 -17.10 -4.96
C ALA A 151 -7.65 -16.30 -6.28
N GLY A 152 -7.75 -14.97 -6.22
CA GLY A 152 -7.65 -14.11 -7.39
C GLY A 152 -6.26 -14.14 -8.03
N ILE A 153 -5.20 -14.13 -7.21
CA ILE A 153 -3.81 -14.16 -7.67
C ILE A 153 -3.47 -15.49 -8.34
N GLN A 154 -3.94 -16.61 -7.81
CA GLN A 154 -3.80 -17.93 -8.44
C GLN A 154 -4.48 -17.97 -9.82
N LYS A 155 -5.67 -17.36 -9.96
CA LYS A 155 -6.36 -17.27 -11.26
C LYS A 155 -5.62 -16.43 -12.29
N LEU A 156 -4.92 -15.38 -11.84
CA LEU A 156 -4.14 -14.51 -12.72
C LEU A 156 -2.78 -15.11 -13.09
N GLY A 157 -2.27 -16.07 -12.31
CA GLY A 157 -0.95 -16.67 -12.51
C GLY A 157 0.19 -15.71 -12.16
N VAL A 158 -0.01 -14.86 -11.15
CA VAL A 158 0.95 -13.84 -10.69
C VAL A 158 1.45 -14.08 -9.26
N GLU A 159 1.54 -15.35 -8.86
CA GLU A 159 1.95 -15.77 -7.52
C GLU A 159 3.36 -15.27 -7.18
N GLU A 160 4.29 -15.32 -8.13
CA GLU A 160 5.67 -14.82 -7.95
C GLU A 160 5.70 -13.31 -7.63
N VAL A 161 4.74 -12.54 -8.15
CA VAL A 161 4.61 -11.11 -7.83
C VAL A 161 4.17 -10.96 -6.38
N LEU A 162 3.19 -11.75 -5.92
CA LEU A 162 2.73 -11.70 -4.53
C LEU A 162 3.82 -12.11 -3.53
N GLU A 163 4.64 -13.11 -3.87
CA GLU A 163 5.78 -13.53 -3.03
C GLU A 163 6.78 -12.40 -2.79
N GLY A 164 6.91 -11.48 -3.75
CA GLY A 164 7.74 -10.28 -3.61
C GLY A 164 7.16 -9.22 -2.66
N PHE A 165 5.86 -9.25 -2.35
CA PHE A 165 5.25 -8.27 -1.45
C PHE A 165 5.76 -8.44 -0.02
N ARG A 166 5.75 -7.34 0.74
CA ARG A 166 5.89 -7.41 2.20
C ARG A 166 4.52 -7.74 2.78
N SER A 167 4.35 -8.97 3.26
CA SER A 167 3.16 -9.37 4.00
C SER A 167 3.27 -8.93 5.47
N LEU A 168 2.27 -8.21 5.96
CA LEU A 168 2.15 -7.76 7.34
C LEU A 168 0.79 -8.18 7.89
N ASP A 169 0.79 -9.04 8.90
CA ASP A 169 -0.41 -9.26 9.70
C ASP A 169 -0.38 -8.33 10.92
N LEU A 170 -1.20 -7.30 10.90
CA LEU A 170 -1.25 -6.29 11.96
C LEU A 170 -2.05 -6.74 13.18
N ARG A 171 -2.66 -7.92 13.11
CA ARG A 171 -3.32 -8.60 14.23
C ARG A 171 -2.31 -9.38 15.08
N ASP A 172 -1.06 -9.49 14.65
CA ASP A 172 0.03 -10.05 15.43
C ASP A 172 0.69 -9.03 16.36
N ARG A 173 1.50 -9.52 17.31
CA ARG A 173 2.24 -8.69 18.28
C ARG A 173 3.69 -8.40 17.89
N ASN A 174 4.23 -9.11 16.90
CA ASN A 174 5.63 -8.98 16.51
C ASN A 174 5.69 -8.74 15.02
N LEU A 175 5.74 -7.47 14.63
CA LEU A 175 5.87 -7.10 13.23
C LEU A 175 7.33 -7.22 12.78
N PRO A 176 7.59 -7.67 11.53
CA PRO A 176 8.94 -7.72 10.97
C PRO A 176 9.50 -6.33 10.61
N VAL A 177 8.67 -5.29 10.76
CA VAL A 177 8.96 -3.92 10.37
C VAL A 177 8.66 -2.97 11.51
N SER A 178 9.43 -1.88 11.56
CA SER A 178 9.14 -0.75 12.43
C SER A 178 8.16 0.21 11.77
N LEU A 179 7.15 0.62 12.52
CA LEU A 179 6.13 1.57 12.11
C LEU A 179 6.35 2.92 12.82
N SER A 180 6.45 3.96 12.02
CA SER A 180 6.59 5.36 12.45
C SER A 180 6.04 6.26 11.34
N THR A 181 5.15 7.17 11.67
CA THR A 181 4.55 8.10 10.71
C THR A 181 4.52 9.51 11.30
N ASP A 182 4.04 10.46 10.52
CA ASP A 182 3.82 11.84 10.95
C ASP A 182 2.87 11.92 12.15
N ALA A 183 3.08 12.91 13.02
CA ALA A 183 2.26 13.11 14.22
C ALA A 183 0.77 13.26 13.90
N ARG A 184 0.44 13.93 12.80
CA ARG A 184 -0.93 14.12 12.32
C ARG A 184 -1.58 12.79 11.95
N TRP A 185 -0.86 11.91 11.27
CA TRP A 185 -1.39 10.62 10.84
C TRP A 185 -1.54 9.66 12.01
N TRP A 186 -0.66 9.74 13.02
CA TRP A 186 -0.86 9.04 14.28
C TRP A 186 -2.13 9.50 15.00
N ALA A 187 -2.28 10.80 15.21
CA ALA A 187 -3.45 11.36 15.90
C ALA A 187 -4.74 10.96 15.16
N LYS A 188 -4.78 11.17 13.85
CA LYS A 188 -5.93 10.83 13.01
C LYS A 188 -6.25 9.33 13.01
N ALA A 189 -5.24 8.47 12.90
CA ALA A 189 -5.44 7.02 12.92
C ALA A 189 -6.06 6.56 14.23
N ILE A 190 -5.59 7.09 15.37
CA ILE A 190 -6.13 6.79 16.69
C ILE A 190 -7.58 7.27 16.79
N THR A 191 -7.88 8.49 16.36
CA THR A 191 -9.25 9.03 16.45
C THR A 191 -10.23 8.31 15.53
N ASP A 192 -9.82 7.98 14.30
CA ASP A 192 -10.70 7.42 13.25
C ASP A 192 -11.30 6.05 13.62
N VAL A 193 -10.68 5.31 14.54
CA VAL A 193 -11.10 3.97 14.98
C VAL A 193 -12.03 4.00 16.20
N LEU A 194 -12.07 5.10 16.95
CA LEU A 194 -12.86 5.21 18.17
C LEU A 194 -14.38 5.24 17.89
N PRO A 195 -15.23 4.96 18.90
CA PRO A 195 -16.69 5.13 18.77
C PRO A 195 -17.09 6.54 18.33
N LYS A 196 -18.20 6.69 17.57
CA LYS A 196 -18.61 7.97 16.95
C LYS A 196 -18.86 9.08 17.98
N ASP A 197 -19.39 8.71 19.14
CA ASP A 197 -19.60 9.56 20.31
C ASP A 197 -18.28 10.09 20.87
N VAL A 198 -17.31 9.20 21.12
CA VAL A 198 -15.95 9.58 21.55
C VAL A 198 -15.28 10.46 20.51
N GLN A 199 -15.41 10.13 19.22
CA GLN A 199 -14.87 10.95 18.12
C GLN A 199 -15.43 12.37 18.13
N ALA A 200 -16.75 12.53 18.31
CA ALA A 200 -17.37 13.85 18.38
C ALA A 200 -16.82 14.66 19.56
N THR A 201 -16.66 14.01 20.72
CA THR A 201 -16.05 14.63 21.90
C THR A 201 -14.60 15.06 21.65
N LEU A 202 -13.78 14.20 21.02
CA LEU A 202 -12.39 14.51 20.69
C LEU A 202 -12.26 15.65 19.67
N GLN A 203 -13.18 15.72 18.71
CA GLN A 203 -13.22 16.80 17.72
C GLN A 203 -13.64 18.13 18.33
N GLN A 204 -14.69 18.15 19.16
CA GLN A 204 -15.16 19.36 19.84
C GLN A 204 -14.15 19.91 20.83
N SER A 205 -13.43 19.02 21.52
CA SER A 205 -12.41 19.38 22.49
C SER A 205 -11.09 19.81 21.86
N GLY A 206 -10.85 19.53 20.57
CA GLY A 206 -9.57 19.81 19.91
C GLY A 206 -8.44 18.86 20.35
N TRP A 207 -8.78 17.71 20.93
CA TRP A 207 -7.82 16.74 21.44
C TRP A 207 -6.91 16.16 20.34
N GLU A 208 -7.46 15.91 19.13
CA GLU A 208 -6.68 15.42 17.98
C GLU A 208 -5.52 16.37 17.65
N ALA A 209 -5.79 17.68 17.57
CA ALA A 209 -4.78 18.70 17.31
C ALA A 209 -3.79 18.83 18.48
N GLY A 210 -4.29 18.71 19.72
CA GLY A 210 -3.44 18.68 20.92
C GLY A 210 -2.45 17.50 20.91
N LEU A 211 -2.92 16.32 20.50
CA LEU A 211 -2.10 15.11 20.39
C LEU A 211 -1.04 15.26 19.29
N GLU A 212 -1.42 15.75 18.11
CA GLU A 212 -0.49 16.02 17.00
C GLU A 212 0.67 16.91 17.46
N ILE A 213 0.36 18.09 18.03
CA ILE A 213 1.37 19.07 18.46
C ILE A 213 2.23 18.48 19.58
N SER A 214 1.60 17.89 20.61
CA SER A 214 2.30 17.38 21.79
C SER A 214 3.23 16.22 21.45
N ALA A 215 2.82 15.33 20.55
CA ALA A 215 3.62 14.19 20.10
C ALA A 215 4.82 14.63 19.25
N TYR A 216 4.60 15.61 18.35
CA TYR A 216 5.67 16.18 17.54
C TYR A 216 6.73 16.87 18.40
N GLU A 217 6.33 17.76 19.32
CA GLU A 217 7.27 18.46 20.20
C GLU A 217 7.99 17.49 21.17
N ASN A 218 7.32 16.42 21.63
CA ASN A 218 7.99 15.36 22.39
C ASN A 218 9.10 14.68 21.56
N ALA A 219 8.81 14.29 20.31
CA ALA A 219 9.80 13.68 19.44
C ALA A 219 10.96 14.65 19.12
N LYS A 220 10.65 15.93 18.88
CA LYS A 220 11.64 16.98 18.63
C LYS A 220 12.56 17.22 19.82
N SER A 221 12.01 17.32 21.03
CA SER A 221 12.80 17.47 22.27
C SER A 221 13.75 16.29 22.53
N ARG A 222 13.45 15.12 21.96
CA ARG A 222 14.27 13.90 22.03
C ARG A 222 15.20 13.71 20.83
N CYS A 223 15.29 14.69 19.94
CA CYS A 223 16.08 14.63 18.71
C CYS A 223 15.68 13.44 17.79
N GLN A 224 14.40 13.06 17.79
CA GLN A 224 13.88 11.96 16.98
C GLN A 224 13.24 12.43 15.66
N VAL A 225 13.08 13.74 15.48
CA VAL A 225 12.65 14.33 14.21
C VAL A 225 13.89 14.64 13.38
N TYR A 226 14.00 13.98 12.23
CA TYR A 226 15.06 14.23 11.26
C TYR A 226 14.52 15.15 10.17
N ASN A 227 15.27 16.19 9.79
CA ASN A 227 14.91 17.15 8.74
C ASN A 227 14.80 16.46 7.36
N SER A 228 13.67 15.80 7.16
CA SER A 228 13.19 15.19 5.94
C SER A 228 12.19 16.18 5.37
N LYS A 229 12.55 16.86 4.26
CA LYS A 229 11.69 17.91 3.66
C LYS A 229 10.30 17.40 3.24
N ASP A 230 10.09 16.08 3.19
CA ASP A 230 8.92 15.46 2.56
C ASP A 230 8.07 14.60 3.52
N PHE A 231 8.62 14.12 4.63
CA PHE A 231 7.91 13.21 5.56
C PHE A 231 8.60 13.12 6.92
N GLU A 232 8.09 13.82 7.94
CA GLU A 232 8.68 13.89 9.28
C GLU A 232 8.07 12.82 10.19
N THR A 233 8.69 11.64 10.21
CA THR A 233 8.19 10.54 11.03
C THR A 233 8.55 10.69 12.50
N ILE A 234 7.59 10.38 13.37
CA ILE A 234 7.80 10.21 14.80
C ILE A 234 7.52 8.77 15.24
N PRO A 235 8.27 8.24 16.23
CA PRO A 235 7.99 6.94 16.80
C PRO A 235 6.71 6.98 17.65
N PHE A 236 6.01 5.85 17.74
CA PHE A 236 4.81 5.75 18.57
C PHE A 236 5.04 6.04 20.05
N TYR A 237 6.26 5.82 20.53
CA TYR A 237 6.62 6.17 21.90
C TYR A 237 6.27 7.64 22.23
N SER A 238 6.55 8.59 21.34
CA SER A 238 6.28 10.02 21.56
C SER A 238 4.78 10.32 21.54
N VAL A 239 4.02 9.57 20.74
CA VAL A 239 2.55 9.63 20.69
C VAL A 239 1.95 9.10 21.99
N LYS A 240 2.47 7.98 22.49
CA LYS A 240 2.05 7.39 23.77
C LYS A 240 2.23 8.38 24.91
N GLU A 241 3.43 8.92 25.10
CA GLU A 241 3.71 9.89 26.16
C GLU A 241 2.80 11.12 26.07
N ALA A 242 2.60 11.65 24.86
CA ALA A 242 1.69 12.76 24.63
C ALA A 242 0.24 12.42 25.00
N ALA A 243 -0.28 11.27 24.56
CA ALA A 243 -1.64 10.84 24.86
C ALA A 243 -1.86 10.68 26.38
N PHE A 244 -0.93 10.03 27.10
CA PHE A 244 -1.03 9.89 28.54
C PHE A 244 -1.02 11.23 29.27
N GLN A 245 -0.15 12.17 28.86
CA GLN A 245 -0.12 13.51 29.47
C GLN A 245 -1.36 14.34 29.15
N LEU A 246 -1.91 14.26 27.94
CA LEU A 246 -3.12 14.99 27.58
C LEU A 246 -4.35 14.44 28.32
N VAL A 247 -4.41 13.13 28.57
CA VAL A 247 -5.53 12.51 29.26
C VAL A 247 -5.47 12.70 30.79
N LEU A 248 -4.28 12.59 31.38
CA LEU A 248 -4.09 12.59 32.84
C LEU A 248 -3.58 13.91 33.41
N GLY A 249 -2.96 14.75 32.58
CA GLY A 249 -2.34 16.01 32.98
C GLY A 249 -3.37 17.12 33.22
N LYS A 250 -3.02 18.03 34.13
CA LYS A 250 -3.80 19.25 34.43
C LYS A 250 -3.28 20.49 33.69
N SER A 251 -2.17 20.32 32.97
CA SER A 251 -1.47 21.37 32.23
C SER A 251 -0.88 20.79 30.96
N TRP A 252 -0.55 21.66 30.01
CA TRP A 252 0.17 21.24 28.81
C TRP A 252 1.50 20.57 29.18
N PRO A 253 1.96 19.57 28.41
CA PRO A 253 3.22 18.91 28.67
C PRO A 253 4.39 19.90 28.70
N LEU A 254 5.34 19.68 29.63
CA LEU A 254 6.48 20.57 29.85
C LEU A 254 7.46 20.68 28.67
N TRP A 255 7.37 19.75 27.71
CA TRP A 255 8.20 19.73 26.51
C TRP A 255 7.63 20.56 25.35
N ILE A 256 6.48 21.23 25.53
CA ILE A 256 5.96 22.16 24.53
C ILE A 256 6.81 23.43 24.59
N SER A 257 7.44 23.77 23.46
CA SER A 257 8.27 24.96 23.34
C SER A 257 7.43 26.25 23.41
N GLU A 258 8.02 27.35 23.90
CA GLU A 258 7.36 28.66 23.91
C GLU A 258 6.94 29.09 22.50
N ASP A 259 7.76 28.76 21.49
CA ASP A 259 7.48 28.96 20.07
C ASP A 259 6.31 28.14 19.52
N THR A 260 5.78 27.16 20.26
CA THR A 260 4.57 26.40 19.89
C THR A 260 3.38 26.68 20.82
N ALA A 261 3.62 27.42 21.91
CA ALA A 261 2.59 27.82 22.87
C ALA A 261 1.48 28.70 22.24
N TRP A 262 1.76 29.41 21.14
CA TRP A 262 0.75 30.15 20.38
C TRP A 262 -0.19 29.26 19.54
N ARG A 263 0.24 28.03 19.20
CA ARG A 263 -0.63 27.04 18.54
C ARG A 263 -1.47 26.27 19.54
N THR A 264 -1.00 26.12 20.78
CA THR A 264 -1.80 25.54 21.86
C THR A 264 -2.77 26.57 22.45
N SER A 265 -2.44 27.86 22.42
CA SER A 265 -3.35 28.92 22.90
C SER A 265 -4.65 29.03 22.11
N SER A 266 -4.67 28.61 20.83
CA SER A 266 -5.91 28.49 20.04
C SER A 266 -6.75 27.27 20.40
N ILE A 267 -6.16 26.25 21.04
CA ILE A 267 -6.85 25.07 21.58
C ILE A 267 -7.36 25.37 23.01
N GLY A 268 -6.55 26.06 23.81
CA GLY A 268 -6.89 26.50 25.15
C GLY A 268 -5.69 26.61 26.09
N VAL A 269 -5.92 27.20 27.27
CA VAL A 269 -4.88 27.37 28.31
C VAL A 269 -4.44 26.04 28.93
N CYS A 270 -5.31 25.03 28.89
CA CYS A 270 -5.05 23.68 29.38
C CYS A 270 -5.38 22.64 28.29
N PRO A 271 -4.85 21.41 28.42
CA PRO A 271 -5.28 20.29 27.60
C PRO A 271 -6.80 20.10 27.67
N PRO A 272 -7.44 19.64 26.59
CA PRO A 272 -8.88 19.48 26.58
C PRO A 272 -9.34 18.40 27.58
N GLU A 273 -10.28 18.74 28.45
CA GLU A 273 -10.82 17.78 29.41
C GLU A 273 -11.76 16.80 28.70
N LEU A 274 -11.42 15.51 28.79
CA LEU A 274 -12.28 14.42 28.38
C LEU A 274 -13.08 13.89 29.58
N ASP A 275 -14.31 13.43 29.32
CA ASP A 275 -15.08 12.68 30.30
C ASP A 275 -14.39 11.35 30.65
N LYS A 276 -14.77 10.75 31.77
CA LYS A 276 -14.09 9.55 32.30
C LYS A 276 -14.13 8.37 31.33
N GLU A 277 -15.26 8.18 30.65
CA GLU A 277 -15.46 7.04 29.74
C GLU A 277 -14.58 7.19 28.48
N SER A 278 -14.59 8.37 27.87
CA SER A 278 -13.70 8.68 26.74
C SER A 278 -12.22 8.52 27.10
N LYS A 279 -11.81 8.92 28.31
CA LYS A 279 -10.43 8.74 28.81
C LYS A 279 -10.03 7.26 28.88
N ASP A 280 -10.89 6.43 29.46
CA ASP A 280 -10.62 5.01 29.65
C ASP A 280 -10.48 4.30 28.29
N ILE A 281 -11.36 4.60 27.33
CA ILE A 281 -11.32 4.04 25.97
C ILE A 281 -10.03 4.43 25.23
N VAL A 282 -9.66 5.71 25.25
CA VAL A 282 -8.43 6.19 24.58
C VAL A 282 -7.19 5.55 25.20
N LEU A 283 -7.09 5.54 26.53
CA LEU A 283 -5.93 4.95 27.22
C LEU A 283 -5.82 3.45 27.02
N GLU A 284 -6.95 2.73 26.95
CA GLU A 284 -6.97 1.31 26.63
C GLU A 284 -6.37 1.06 25.24
N LEU A 285 -6.84 1.79 24.21
CA LEU A 285 -6.30 1.68 22.85
C LEU A 285 -4.79 1.96 22.81
N ILE A 286 -4.31 3.01 23.48
CA ILE A 286 -2.89 3.33 23.53
C ILE A 286 -2.07 2.23 24.21
N LYS A 287 -2.58 1.62 25.29
CA LYS A 287 -1.93 0.49 25.96
C LYS A 287 -1.88 -0.75 25.06
N VAL A 288 -2.97 -1.05 24.35
CA VAL A 288 -3.01 -2.16 23.40
C VAL A 288 -1.97 -1.94 22.30
N LEU A 289 -1.91 -0.74 21.71
CA LEU A 289 -0.89 -0.39 20.71
C LEU A 289 0.53 -0.55 21.25
N ASP A 290 0.83 -0.05 22.45
CA ASP A 290 2.16 -0.20 23.06
C ASP A 290 2.56 -1.68 23.22
N SER A 291 1.61 -2.54 23.55
CA SER A 291 1.85 -3.99 23.71
C SER A 291 2.19 -4.74 22.40
N ARG A 292 1.96 -4.11 21.24
CA ARG A 292 2.19 -4.68 19.90
C ARG A 292 3.63 -4.55 19.40
N ASN A 293 4.55 -3.95 20.17
CA ASN A 293 5.99 -3.92 19.92
C ASN A 293 6.43 -3.65 18.45
N PHE A 294 5.72 -2.79 17.73
CA PHE A 294 5.98 -2.47 16.32
C PHE A 294 7.08 -1.41 16.11
N SER A 295 7.90 -1.17 17.13
CA SER A 295 9.05 -0.25 17.05
C SER A 295 10.33 -0.94 16.57
N LEU A 296 10.31 -2.27 16.43
CA LEU A 296 11.45 -3.09 16.06
C LEU A 296 11.34 -3.56 14.60
N GLY A 297 12.49 -3.83 13.97
CA GLY A 297 12.55 -4.35 12.59
C GLY A 297 12.91 -3.30 11.54
N VAL A 298 12.75 -3.69 10.27
CA VAL A 298 13.13 -2.84 9.13
C VAL A 298 12.21 -1.62 9.05
N SER A 299 12.77 -0.43 8.84
CA SER A 299 11.98 0.81 8.72
C SER A 299 11.03 0.74 7.52
N SER A 300 9.72 0.76 7.81
CA SER A 300 8.67 0.78 6.78
C SER A 300 8.74 2.04 5.92
N GLU A 301 9.13 3.17 6.51
CA GLU A 301 9.31 4.45 5.80
C GLU A 301 10.35 4.35 4.68
N ARG A 302 11.40 3.54 4.88
CA ARG A 302 12.41 3.27 3.86
C ARG A 302 11.98 2.16 2.91
N GLU A 303 11.46 1.05 3.41
CA GLU A 303 11.15 -0.12 2.59
C GLU A 303 9.97 0.13 1.63
N SER A 304 8.92 0.84 2.08
CA SER A 304 7.73 1.17 1.27
C SER A 304 8.01 1.99 0.02
N ARG A 305 9.20 2.62 -0.09
CA ARG A 305 9.65 3.34 -1.31
C ARG A 305 9.90 2.39 -2.48
N TRP A 306 10.27 1.14 -2.20
CA TRP A 306 10.81 0.22 -3.19
C TRP A 306 10.15 -1.15 -3.16
N ARG A 307 9.27 -1.41 -2.19
CA ARG A 307 8.61 -2.70 -2.04
C ARG A 307 7.12 -2.51 -1.80
N PRO A 308 6.25 -3.21 -2.54
CA PRO A 308 4.81 -3.19 -2.33
C PRO A 308 4.41 -4.02 -1.10
N TYR A 309 3.32 -3.62 -0.46
CA TYR A 309 2.88 -4.17 0.82
C TYR A 309 1.52 -4.87 0.64
N ILE A 310 1.32 -5.97 1.35
CA ILE A 310 0.02 -6.56 1.61
C ILE A 310 -0.19 -6.63 3.12
N VAL A 311 -1.28 -6.03 3.57
CA VAL A 311 -1.54 -5.77 4.98
C VAL A 311 -2.84 -6.41 5.36
N ILE A 312 -2.81 -7.23 6.40
CA ILE A 312 -3.97 -7.88 6.98
C ILE A 312 -4.31 -7.17 8.29
N PHE A 313 -5.58 -6.81 8.45
CA PHE A 313 -6.10 -6.23 9.69
C PHE A 313 -7.55 -6.67 9.91
N SER A 314 -8.10 -6.41 11.09
CA SER A 314 -9.49 -6.76 11.42
C SER A 314 -10.24 -5.56 11.97
N ARG A 315 -11.49 -5.39 11.53
CA ARG A 315 -12.41 -4.38 12.09
C ARG A 315 -12.71 -4.59 13.58
N ASN A 316 -12.52 -5.82 14.07
CA ASN A 316 -12.77 -6.19 15.47
C ASN A 316 -11.53 -5.97 16.36
N ASP A 317 -10.40 -5.55 15.77
CA ASP A 317 -9.16 -5.22 16.47
C ASP A 317 -8.75 -3.78 16.15
N PRO A 318 -9.24 -2.80 16.95
CA PRO A 318 -8.94 -1.38 16.81
C PRO A 318 -7.45 -1.07 16.62
N ALA A 319 -6.57 -1.79 17.33
CA ALA A 319 -5.14 -1.56 17.21
C ALA A 319 -4.62 -1.95 15.82
N SER A 320 -5.06 -3.09 15.26
CA SER A 320 -4.69 -3.48 13.89
C SER A 320 -5.17 -2.46 12.86
N GLU A 321 -6.33 -1.84 13.07
CA GLU A 321 -6.87 -0.83 12.18
C GLU A 321 -6.08 0.49 12.24
N VAL A 322 -5.69 0.93 13.44
CA VAL A 322 -4.79 2.08 13.62
C VAL A 322 -3.47 1.83 12.86
N LEU A 323 -2.90 0.64 13.01
CA LEU A 323 -1.65 0.29 12.32
C LEU A 323 -1.83 0.21 10.80
N ALA A 324 -2.99 -0.23 10.30
CA ALA A 324 -3.30 -0.25 8.87
C ALA A 324 -3.37 1.18 8.30
N SER A 325 -3.97 2.10 9.04
CA SER A 325 -3.98 3.54 8.72
C SER A 325 -2.56 4.12 8.66
N VAL A 326 -1.71 3.75 9.62
CA VAL A 326 -0.29 4.15 9.67
C VAL A 326 0.46 3.64 8.44
N VAL A 327 0.31 2.35 8.07
CA VAL A 327 0.95 1.81 6.86
C VAL A 327 0.45 2.52 5.60
N ARG A 328 -0.86 2.79 5.53
CA ARG A 328 -1.48 3.51 4.42
C ARG A 328 -0.91 4.91 4.23
N SER A 329 -0.49 5.59 5.30
CA SER A 329 0.12 6.93 5.20
C SER A 329 1.40 6.96 4.34
N TYR A 330 2.19 5.86 4.32
CA TYR A 330 3.41 5.77 3.52
C TYR A 330 3.17 5.81 2.00
N PHE A 331 2.03 5.28 1.56
CA PHE A 331 1.66 5.13 0.15
C PHE A 331 0.74 6.24 -0.35
N SER A 332 0.26 7.13 0.52
CA SER A 332 -0.73 8.16 0.18
C SER A 332 -0.22 9.57 0.43
N TRP A 333 0.32 9.85 1.62
CA TRP A 333 0.66 11.21 2.03
C TRP A 333 2.00 11.69 1.50
N ARG A 334 2.97 10.78 1.48
CA ARG A 334 4.34 11.11 1.11
C ARG A 334 4.52 11.48 -0.37
N GLN A 335 3.56 11.11 -1.21
CA GLN A 335 3.65 11.27 -2.65
C GLN A 335 2.80 12.45 -3.12
N SER A 336 3.33 13.19 -4.09
CA SER A 336 2.54 14.20 -4.81
C SER A 336 1.32 13.56 -5.46
N ARG A 337 0.27 14.36 -5.71
CA ARG A 337 -1.03 13.88 -6.22
C ARG A 337 -0.88 12.93 -7.42
N ASP A 338 -0.02 13.26 -8.38
CA ASP A 338 0.14 12.49 -9.62
C ASP A 338 1.05 11.25 -9.43
N GLN A 339 1.86 11.24 -8.37
CA GLN A 339 2.77 10.15 -8.02
C GLN A 339 2.24 9.24 -6.91
N ARG A 340 0.94 9.29 -6.62
CA ARG A 340 0.36 8.38 -5.62
C ARG A 340 0.40 6.93 -6.10
N SER A 341 0.87 6.09 -5.20
CA SER A 341 0.94 4.64 -5.32
C SER A 341 -0.47 4.07 -5.48
N PRO A 342 -0.65 3.06 -6.35
CA PRO A 342 -1.92 2.34 -6.43
C PRO A 342 -2.24 1.69 -5.10
N MET A 343 -3.51 1.74 -4.71
CA MET A 343 -4.04 1.07 -3.54
C MET A 343 -5.20 0.16 -3.90
N LEU A 344 -5.30 -0.97 -3.20
CA LEU A 344 -6.43 -1.88 -3.28
C LEU A 344 -6.89 -2.19 -1.86
N TYR A 345 -8.15 -1.89 -1.55
CA TYR A 345 -8.79 -2.32 -0.32
C TYR A 345 -9.77 -3.45 -0.59
N VAL A 346 -9.69 -4.50 0.22
CA VAL A 346 -10.58 -5.66 0.14
C VAL A 346 -11.12 -5.96 1.54
N SER A 347 -12.44 -6.09 1.64
CA SER A 347 -13.11 -6.63 2.82
C SER A 347 -13.72 -7.97 2.44
N ASP A 348 -13.34 -9.02 3.18
CA ASP A 348 -13.94 -10.36 3.02
C ASP A 348 -15.06 -10.65 4.03
N GLY A 349 -15.34 -9.70 4.92
CA GLY A 349 -16.42 -9.78 5.88
C GLY A 349 -17.79 -9.95 5.22
N THR A 350 -18.69 -10.61 5.95
CA THR A 350 -20.10 -10.80 5.53
C THR A 350 -20.87 -9.48 5.49
N THR A 351 -20.48 -8.52 6.32
CA THR A 351 -21.02 -7.17 6.34
C THR A 351 -20.03 -6.21 5.70
N PRO A 352 -20.46 -5.36 4.76
CA PRO A 352 -19.60 -4.35 4.17
C PRO A 352 -19.00 -3.42 5.23
N TYR A 353 -17.72 -3.09 5.08
CA TYR A 353 -17.02 -2.18 5.97
C TYR A 353 -16.05 -1.30 5.20
N ALA A 354 -16.01 -0.02 5.53
CA ALA A 354 -15.03 0.90 4.99
C ALA A 354 -14.43 1.69 6.14
N PRO A 355 -13.19 1.37 6.55
CA PRO A 355 -12.56 2.13 7.61
C PRO A 355 -12.32 3.58 7.14
N ARG A 356 -12.46 4.53 8.07
CA ARG A 356 -12.46 5.98 7.75
C ARG A 356 -11.15 6.47 7.16
N PHE A 357 -10.05 5.78 7.43
CA PHE A 357 -8.74 6.12 6.87
C PHE A 357 -8.67 5.89 5.36
N ILE A 358 -9.59 5.14 4.76
CA ILE A 358 -9.70 4.98 3.30
C ILE A 358 -10.38 6.24 2.75
N GLY A 359 -9.60 7.30 2.62
CA GLY A 359 -10.04 8.52 1.94
C GLY A 359 -10.28 8.27 0.46
N PHE A 360 -11.48 8.56 -0.03
CA PHE A 360 -11.79 8.49 -1.46
C PHE A 360 -11.32 9.78 -2.15
N GLY A 361 -10.47 9.61 -3.17
CA GLY A 361 -9.64 10.67 -3.77
C GLY A 361 -8.17 10.22 -3.94
N ASP A 362 -7.81 9.09 -3.34
CA ASP A 362 -6.59 8.36 -3.64
C ASP A 362 -6.81 7.37 -4.78
N HIS A 363 -5.73 6.99 -5.46
CA HIS A 363 -5.71 6.03 -6.57
C HIS A 363 -6.02 4.62 -6.06
N THR A 364 -7.27 4.41 -5.67
CA THR A 364 -7.71 3.30 -4.83
C THR A 364 -8.86 2.54 -5.49
N ALA A 365 -8.71 1.21 -5.62
CA ALA A 365 -9.83 0.31 -5.86
C ALA A 365 -10.34 -0.29 -4.56
N VAL A 366 -11.64 -0.53 -4.49
CA VAL A 366 -12.30 -1.11 -3.32
C VAL A 366 -13.15 -2.30 -3.72
N VAL A 367 -13.00 -3.42 -3.01
CA VAL A 367 -13.84 -4.62 -3.10
C VAL A 367 -14.43 -4.87 -1.72
N ASN A 368 -15.70 -4.51 -1.53
CA ASN A 368 -16.32 -4.51 -0.19
C ASN A 368 -17.65 -5.26 -0.11
N GLY A 369 -17.99 -6.08 -1.11
CA GLY A 369 -19.23 -6.87 -1.07
C GLY A 369 -20.53 -6.06 -1.07
N LEU A 370 -20.44 -4.73 -1.27
CA LEU A 370 -21.59 -3.83 -1.24
C LEU A 370 -22.50 -4.12 -2.43
N ASP A 371 -23.79 -4.33 -2.21
CA ASP A 371 -24.77 -4.35 -3.31
C ASP A 371 -25.07 -2.93 -3.84
N SER A 372 -25.05 -1.96 -2.93
CA SER A 372 -25.24 -0.53 -3.20
C SER A 372 -24.26 0.32 -2.41
N ILE A 373 -23.90 1.48 -2.97
CA ILE A 373 -23.10 2.49 -2.27
C ILE A 373 -23.91 3.02 -1.07
N PRO A 374 -23.37 2.99 0.15
CA PRO A 374 -24.07 3.49 1.33
C PRO A 374 -24.22 5.00 1.29
N MET A 375 -25.28 5.52 1.94
CA MET A 375 -25.58 6.96 1.97
C MET A 375 -24.70 7.73 2.97
N GLY A 376 -23.91 7.03 3.81
CA GLY A 376 -22.91 7.63 4.69
C GLY A 376 -23.43 7.94 6.09
N GLU A 377 -24.59 7.40 6.48
CA GLU A 377 -25.22 7.71 7.77
C GLU A 377 -25.06 6.54 8.77
N GLY A 378 -24.87 5.32 8.29
CA GLY A 378 -24.70 4.12 9.11
C GLY A 378 -23.33 3.99 9.80
N PRO A 379 -23.21 3.10 10.80
CA PRO A 379 -21.91 2.70 11.37
C PRO A 379 -21.06 1.98 10.32
N GLY A 380 -19.80 2.42 10.13
CA GLY A 380 -18.92 1.89 9.08
C GLY A 380 -19.26 2.37 7.65
N GLU A 381 -20.27 3.23 7.48
CA GLU A 381 -20.57 3.86 6.20
C GLU A 381 -19.69 5.10 5.99
N PHE A 382 -18.96 5.12 4.88
CA PHE A 382 -18.04 6.20 4.58
C PHE A 382 -18.57 7.09 3.43
N PHE A 383 -18.66 8.40 3.69
CA PHE A 383 -19.20 9.40 2.75
C PHE A 383 -18.50 9.42 1.39
N GLY A 384 -17.22 9.02 1.32
CA GLY A 384 -16.46 9.10 0.10
C GLY A 384 -16.93 8.14 -1.01
N TYR A 385 -17.76 7.13 -0.70
CA TYR A 385 -18.37 6.28 -1.72
C TYR A 385 -19.25 7.07 -2.69
N LYS A 386 -19.81 8.21 -2.25
CA LYS A 386 -20.66 9.09 -3.10
C LYS A 386 -19.93 9.62 -4.32
N ASN A 387 -18.61 9.77 -4.23
CA ASN A 387 -17.77 10.32 -5.30
C ASN A 387 -17.01 9.24 -6.07
N ALA A 388 -17.28 7.96 -5.81
CA ALA A 388 -16.56 6.85 -6.42
C ALA A 388 -17.30 6.25 -7.62
N LEU A 389 -16.53 5.72 -8.57
CA LEU A 389 -17.06 5.05 -9.74
C LEU A 389 -17.56 3.64 -9.35
N LYS A 390 -18.86 3.38 -9.52
CA LYS A 390 -19.48 2.09 -9.21
C LYS A 390 -19.32 1.09 -10.36
N VAL A 391 -18.61 -0.01 -10.11
CA VAL A 391 -18.54 -1.16 -11.03
C VAL A 391 -19.18 -2.36 -10.35
N VAL A 392 -20.02 -3.12 -11.04
CA VAL A 392 -20.63 -4.35 -10.52
C VAL A 392 -19.94 -5.56 -11.13
N GLY A 393 -19.40 -6.45 -10.29
CA GLY A 393 -18.89 -7.76 -10.70
C GLY A 393 -19.97 -8.83 -10.61
N THR A 394 -20.30 -9.47 -11.73
CA THR A 394 -21.26 -10.59 -11.80
C THR A 394 -20.60 -11.84 -12.36
N SER A 395 -21.26 -13.00 -12.25
CA SER A 395 -20.80 -14.24 -12.88
C SER A 395 -20.63 -14.11 -14.40
N ASP A 396 -21.43 -13.26 -15.04
CA ASP A 396 -21.46 -13.15 -16.51
C ASP A 396 -20.74 -11.89 -17.02
N GLY A 397 -20.08 -11.10 -16.17
CA GLY A 397 -19.45 -9.87 -16.64
C GLY A 397 -19.24 -8.75 -15.61
N LEU A 398 -18.54 -7.70 -16.06
CA LEU A 398 -18.49 -6.39 -15.40
C LEU A 398 -19.62 -5.50 -15.93
N GLN A 399 -20.18 -4.66 -15.06
CA GLN A 399 -21.15 -3.65 -15.45
C GLN A 399 -20.82 -2.28 -14.85
N TYR A 400 -20.85 -1.22 -15.68
CA TYR A 400 -20.68 0.17 -15.27
C TYR A 400 -21.63 1.08 -16.07
N MET A 401 -22.34 2.01 -15.40
CA MET A 401 -23.35 2.90 -16.03
C MET A 401 -24.34 2.17 -16.97
N GLY A 402 -24.71 0.93 -16.64
CA GLY A 402 -25.58 0.11 -17.47
C GLY A 402 -24.89 -0.62 -18.64
N LYS A 403 -23.64 -0.28 -18.98
CA LYS A 403 -22.83 -0.99 -19.98
C LYS A 403 -22.28 -2.29 -19.39
N ARG A 404 -22.66 -3.43 -19.98
CA ARG A 404 -22.23 -4.78 -19.55
C ARG A 404 -21.14 -5.31 -20.49
N VAL A 405 -20.08 -5.91 -19.94
CA VAL A 405 -19.02 -6.59 -20.70
C VAL A 405 -18.77 -7.98 -20.09
N PRO A 406 -18.91 -9.07 -20.87
CA PRO A 406 -18.65 -10.41 -20.36
C PRO A 406 -17.18 -10.63 -20.05
N TRP A 407 -16.89 -11.49 -19.08
CA TRP A 407 -15.55 -12.01 -18.85
C TRP A 407 -15.40 -13.14 -19.85
N VAL A 408 -14.61 -12.92 -20.89
CA VAL A 408 -14.38 -13.94 -21.92
C VAL A 408 -13.53 -15.06 -21.34
#